data_AF-A0A1Y4AXL8-F1
#
_entry.id   AF-A0A1Y4AXL8-F1
#
_cell.length_a   1.000
_cell.length_b   1.000
_cell.length_c   1.000
_cell.angle_alpha   90.00
_cell.angle_beta   90.00
_cell.angle_gamma   90.00
#
_symmetry.space_group_name_H-M   'P 1'
#
loop_
_entity.id
_entity.type
_entity.pdbx_description
1 polymer ?
#
loop_
_entity_poly.entity_id
_entity_poly.type
_entity_poly.pdbx_seq_one_letter_code
_entity_poly.pdbx_strand_id
1 'polypeptide(L)' 'MSEEMKFFMYLLEYYSAYKNKKTGDVFKIWEKCGILKKIYDNYWIYHTERIENAYMDIDSLIKTGKSAW' A
#
# COMPACT_ATOMS: atom_id res chain seq x y z
N MET A 1 13.14 14.23 -0.08
CA MET A 1 12.28 13.03 -0.03
C MET A 1 12.70 12.11 -1.16
N SER A 2 12.91 10.82 -0.91
CA SER A 2 13.24 9.86 -1.97
C SER A 2 12.01 9.55 -2.84
N GLU A 3 12.21 8.98 -4.03
CA GLU A 3 11.11 8.60 -4.92
C GLU A 3 10.22 7.51 -4.30
N GLU A 4 10.82 6.59 -3.54
CA GLU A 4 10.11 5.55 -2.81
C GLU A 4 9.16 6.16 -1.77
N MET A 5 9.62 7.17 -1.02
CA MET A 5 8.76 7.86 -0.05
C MET A 5 7.64 8.65 -0.74
N LYS A 6 7.92 9.32 -1.86
CA LYS A 6 6.88 10.02 -2.66
C LYS A 6 5.82 9.05 -3.14
N PHE A 7 6.24 7.92 -3.71
CA PHE A 7 5.34 6.90 -4.21
C PHE A 7 4.57 6.22 -3.07
N PHE A 8 5.20 5.97 -1.92
CA PHE A 8 4.52 5.43 -0.75
C PHE A 8 3.38 6.34 -0.27
N MET A 9 3.63 7.65 -0.18
CA MET A 9 2.60 8.63 0.15
C MET A 9 1.47 8.66 -0.89
N TYR A 10 1.84 8.68 -2.18
CA TYR A 10 0.89 8.60 -3.30
C TYR A 10 0.01 7.35 -3.21
N LEU A 11 0.62 6.18 -3.03
CA LEU A 11 -0.07 4.90 -2.93
C LEU A 11 -1.03 4.87 -1.73
N LEU A 12 -0.59 5.39 -0.59
CA LEU A 12 -1.41 5.49 0.61
C LEU A 12 -2.65 6.37 0.37
N GLU A 13 -2.48 7.56 -0.22
CA GLU A 13 -3.58 8.48 -0.51
C GLU A 13 -4.57 7.89 -1.53
N TYR A 14 -4.06 7.33 -2.62
CA TYR A 14 -4.90 6.77 -3.68
C TYR A 14 -5.62 5.49 -3.24
N TYR A 15 -4.94 4.59 -2.50
CA TYR A 15 -5.60 3.43 -1.91
C TYR A 15 -6.68 3.87 -0.90
N SER A 16 -6.43 4.93 -0.14
CA SER A 16 -7.42 5.48 0.80
C SER A 16 -8.65 6.02 0.07
N ALA A 17 -8.44 6.75 -1.03
CA ALA A 17 -9.52 7.21 -1.90
C ALA A 17 -10.29 6.02 -2.51
N TYR A 18 -9.59 5.01 -3.03
CA TYR A 18 -10.18 3.79 -3.58
C TYR A 18 -11.05 3.03 -2.55
N LYS A 19 -10.61 2.98 -1.29
CA LYS A 19 -11.38 2.37 -0.19
C LYS A 19 -12.44 3.28 0.41
N ASN A 20 -12.54 4.53 -0.05
CA ASN A 20 -13.39 5.57 0.53
C ASN A 20 -13.16 5.71 2.05
N LYS A 21 -11.89 5.82 2.46
CA LYS A 21 -11.46 5.96 3.86
C LYS A 21 -10.50 7.14 4.03
N LYS A 22 -10.40 7.65 5.26
CA LYS A 22 -9.38 8.66 5.59
C LYS A 22 -8.00 8.03 5.56
N THR A 23 -7.03 8.77 4.99
CA THR A 23 -5.62 8.36 4.89
C THR A 23 -5.03 7.92 6.23
N GLY A 24 -5.32 8.66 7.31
CA GLY A 24 -4.84 8.31 8.64
C GLY A 24 -5.41 7.00 9.19
N ASP A 25 -6.64 6.64 8.82
CA ASP A 25 -7.25 5.37 9.27
C ASP A 25 -6.67 4.18 8.50
N VAL A 26 -6.42 4.36 7.19
CA VAL A 26 -5.72 3.36 6.37
C VAL A 26 -4.30 3.14 6.85
N PHE A 27 -3.55 4.21 7.14
CA PHE A 27 -2.20 4.11 7.67
C PHE A 27 -2.17 3.30 8.97
N LYS A 28 -3.09 3.57 9.91
CA LYS A 28 -3.22 2.80 11.15
C LYS A 28 -3.55 1.33 10.91
N ILE A 29 -4.35 1.01 9.90
CA ILE A 29 -4.63 -0.38 9.52
C ILE A 29 -3.34 -1.05 9.02
N TRP A 30 -2.60 -0.40 8.12
CA TRP A 30 -1.35 -0.94 7.59
C TRP A 30 -0.29 -1.12 8.67
N GLU A 31 -0.19 -0.17 9.60
CA GLU A 31 0.67 -0.24 10.78
C GLU A 31 0.30 -1.42 11.67
N LYS A 32 -0.99 -1.55 12.03
CA LYS A 32 -1.50 -2.66 12.86
C LYS A 32 -1.29 -4.02 12.21
N CYS A 33 -1.39 -4.11 10.89
CA CYS A 33 -1.11 -5.33 10.13
C CYS A 33 0.39 -5.60 9.95
N GLY A 34 1.27 -4.65 10.30
CA GLY A 34 2.72 -4.80 10.14
C GLY A 34 3.20 -4.84 8.69
N ILE A 35 2.48 -4.18 7.77
CA ILE A 35 2.73 -4.29 6.31
C ILE A 35 3.39 -3.05 5.71
N LEU A 36 3.58 -1.97 6.47
CA LEU A 36 4.18 -0.72 5.98
C LEU A 36 5.52 -0.93 5.28
N LYS A 37 6.45 -1.66 5.92
CA LYS A 37 7.76 -1.95 5.35
C LYS A 37 7.67 -2.78 4.07
N LYS A 38 6.78 -3.78 4.04
CA LYS A 38 6.55 -4.60 2.84
C LYS A 38 6.07 -3.75 1.65
N ILE A 39 5.11 -2.86 1.91
CA ILE A 39 4.58 -1.95 0.89
C ILE A 39 5.67 -1.00 0.39
N TYR A 40 6.47 -0.44 1.31
CA TYR A 40 7.57 0.46 0.97
C TYR A 40 8.67 -0.24 0.14
N ASP A 41 9.07 -1.45 0.54
CA ASP A 41 10.10 -2.23 -0.14
C ASP A 41 9.64 -2.71 -1.54
N ASN A 42 8.33 -2.87 -1.76
CA ASN A 42 7.73 -3.25 -3.04
C ASN A 42 7.63 -2.09 -4.06
N TYR A 43 8.29 -0.96 -3.80
CA TYR A 43 8.30 0.22 -4.66
C TYR A 43 8.42 -0.12 -6.15
N TRP A 44 9.43 -0.89 -6.55
CA TRP A 44 9.69 -1.17 -7.96
C TRP A 44 8.55 -1.91 -8.66
N ILE A 45 7.93 -2.87 -7.98
CA ILE A 45 6.82 -3.65 -8.53
C ILE A 45 5.60 -2.73 -8.66
N TYR A 46 5.23 -2.05 -7.57
CA TYR A 46 4.02 -1.23 -7.55
C TYR A 46 4.12 0.03 -8.43
N HIS A 47 5.31 0.58 -8.62
CA HIS A 47 5.54 1.78 -9.41
C HIS A 47 5.57 1.51 -10.93
N THR A 48 5.87 0.28 -11.35
CA THR A 48 6.02 -0.06 -12.78
C THR A 48 4.80 -0.77 -13.37
N GLU A 49 3.96 -1.37 -12.53
CA GLU A 49 2.74 -2.04 -12.96
C GLU A 49 1.49 -1.17 -12.82
N ARG A 50 0.31 -1.76 -13.07
CA ARG A 50 -0.97 -1.10 -12.83
C ARG A 50 -1.17 -0.92 -11.32
N ILE A 51 -1.65 0.25 -10.91
CA ILE A 51 -1.82 0.58 -9.49
C ILE A 51 -2.80 -0.38 -8.78
N GLU A 52 -3.76 -0.94 -9.52
CA GLU A 52 -4.71 -1.92 -9.01
C GLU A 52 -4.04 -3.22 -8.56
N ASN A 53 -2.89 -3.60 -9.14
CA ASN A 53 -2.10 -4.76 -8.68
C ASN A 53 -1.58 -4.52 -7.26
N ALA A 54 -1.12 -3.29 -6.96
CA ALA A 54 -0.71 -2.91 -5.62
C ALA A 54 -1.92 -2.94 -4.66
N TYR A 55 -3.11 -2.52 -5.09
CA TYR A 55 -4.30 -2.58 -4.25
C TYR A 55 -4.70 -4.01 -3.90
N MET A 56 -4.66 -4.92 -4.89
CA MET A 56 -4.95 -6.34 -4.68
C MET A 56 -3.95 -6.97 -3.71
N ASP A 57 -2.67 -6.64 -3.86
CA ASP A 57 -1.62 -7.14 -2.97
C ASP A 57 -1.78 -6.61 -1.54
N ILE A 58 -2.04 -5.30 -1.39
CA ILE A 58 -2.32 -4.69 -0.08
C ILE A 58 -3.55 -5.32 0.58
N ASP A 59 -4.62 -5.59 -0.19
CA ASP A 59 -5.81 -6.28 0.33
C ASP A 59 -5.47 -7.70 0.82
N SER A 60 -4.65 -8.44 0.07
CA SER A 60 -4.17 -9.77 0.47
C SER A 60 -3.30 -9.70 1.73
N LEU A 61 -2.39 -8.74 1.81
CA LEU A 61 -1.53 -8.50 2.95
C LEU A 61 -2.33 -8.15 4.21
N ILE A 62 -3.35 -7.32 4.10
CA ILE A 62 -4.26 -6.99 5.22
C ILE A 62 -5.05 -8.23 5.65
N LYS A 63 -5.58 -9.01 4.70
CA LYS A 63 -6.48 -10.13 4.98
C LYS A 63 -5.75 -11.38 5.49
N THR A 64 -4.56 -11.66 4.95
CA THR A 64 -3.87 -12.95 5.11
C THR A 64 -2.44 -12.82 5.62
N GLY A 65 -1.87 -11.61 5.62
CA GLY A 65 -0.46 -11.38 5.92
C GLY A 65 0.50 -11.80 4.79
N LYS A 66 -0.04 -12.31 3.67
CA LYS A 66 0.71 -12.82 2.52
C LYS A 66 0.40 -12.01 1.25
N SER A 67 1.41 -11.94 0.38
CA SER A 67 1.30 -11.34 -0.94
C SER A 67 0.21 -12.03 -1.77
N ALA A 68 -0.43 -11.29 -2.66
CA ALA A 68 -1.33 -11.83 -3.68
C ALA A 68 -0.58 -12.57 -4.80
N TRP A 69 0.74 -12.38 -4.84
CA TRP A 69 1.72 -13.03 -5.71
C TRP A 69 2.58 -14.02 -4.93
#